data_AF-A0A6T7WF46-F1
#
_entry.id   AF-A0A6T7WF46-F1
#
_cell.length_a   1.000
_cell.length_b   1.000
_cell.length_c   1.000
_cell.angle_alpha   90.00
_cell.angle_beta   90.00
_cell.angle_gamma   90.00
#
_symmetry.space_group_name_H-M   'P 1'
#
loop_
_entity.id
_entity.type
_entity.pdbx_description
1 polymer ?
#
loop_
_entity_poly.entity_id
_entity_poly.type
_entity_poly.pdbx_seq_one_letter_code
_entity_poly.pdbx_strand_id
1 'polypeptide(L)'
;MTYNDVSMLENHHLAVAFALFSSAGCDWTAALTEEQYRDFRETVVVMVLGTDMRAHFDHLTRFKSKIAGEGFTQHMDRKELRFLLLIALHAADVCNPTKPSPIALEWCRRSTEEFFNQVGDRDTPKARDKDEDVCYAG
;
A
#
# COMPACT_ATOMS: atom_id res chain seq x y z
N MET A 1 5.51 12.89 17.77
CA MET A 1 6.60 12.21 17.05
C MET A 1 6.53 10.73 17.37
N THR A 2 5.60 9.98 16.77
CA THR A 2 5.29 8.60 17.20
C THR A 2 5.21 7.64 16.02
N TYR A 3 6.24 7.61 15.20
CA TYR A 3 6.55 6.50 14.30
C TYR A 3 8.07 6.45 14.24
N ASN A 4 8.69 5.38 14.76
CA ASN A 4 10.14 5.18 14.80
C ASN A 4 10.68 4.94 13.38
N ASP A 5 10.56 5.91 12.46
CA ASP A 5 11.06 5.92 11.07
C ASP A 5 10.74 4.69 10.18
N VAL A 6 9.93 3.76 10.68
CA VAL A 6 9.50 2.52 10.02
C VAL A 6 8.07 2.71 9.54
N SER A 7 7.86 2.56 8.23
CA SER A 7 6.56 2.52 7.57
C SER A 7 5.64 3.69 7.94
N MET A 8 6.15 4.93 7.87
CA MET A 8 5.44 6.13 8.33
C MET A 8 4.14 6.38 7.57
N LEU A 9 4.14 6.15 6.25
CA LEU A 9 2.95 6.35 5.40
C LEU A 9 1.93 5.24 5.67
N GLU A 10 2.35 3.99 5.80
CA GLU A 10 1.49 2.84 6.07
C GLU A 10 0.82 2.97 7.44
N ASN A 11 1.57 3.44 8.44
CA ASN A 11 1.01 3.77 9.74
C ASN A 11 0.01 4.93 9.67
N HIS A 12 0.27 5.95 8.85
CA HIS A 12 -0.68 7.03 8.61
C HIS A 12 -1.96 6.52 7.94
N HIS A 13 -1.85 5.67 6.92
CA HIS A 13 -2.99 5.02 6.27
C HIS A 13 -3.85 4.23 7.25
N LEU A 14 -3.22 3.45 8.15
CA LEU A 14 -3.94 2.74 9.22
C LEU A 14 -4.64 3.69 10.18
N ALA A 15 -3.96 4.75 10.62
CA ALA A 15 -4.55 5.72 11.55
C ALA A 15 -5.78 6.40 10.95
N VAL A 16 -5.71 6.84 9.69
CA VAL A 16 -6.83 7.44 8.97
C VAL A 16 -7.96 6.43 8.79
N ALA A 17 -7.66 5.19 8.39
CA ALA A 17 -8.68 4.16 8.19
C ALA A 17 -9.46 3.86 9.49
N PHE A 18 -8.79 3.65 10.62
CA PHE A 18 -9.45 3.39 11.89
C PHE A 18 -10.21 4.61 12.44
N ALA A 19 -9.71 5.82 12.21
CA ALA A 19 -10.43 7.04 12.56
C ALA A 19 -11.75 7.16 11.76
N LEU A 20 -11.72 6.81 10.47
CA LEU A 20 -12.92 6.78 9.62
C LEU A 20 -13.92 5.72 10.09
N PHE A 21 -13.45 4.52 10.47
CA PHE A 21 -14.34 3.49 11.03
C PHE A 21 -15.01 3.94 12.32
N SER A 22 -14.36 4.79 13.11
CA SER A 22 -14.92 5.33 14.36
C SER A 22 -15.82 6.56 14.14
N SER A 23 -15.98 7.02 12.89
CA SER A 23 -16.75 8.23 12.58
C SER A 23 -18.25 7.93 12.47
N ALA A 24 -19.08 8.92 12.84
CA ALA A 24 -20.52 8.79 12.86
C ALA A 24 -21.09 8.42 11.47
N GLY A 25 -21.80 7.30 11.39
CA GLY A 25 -22.40 6.79 10.15
C GLY A 25 -21.48 5.93 9.28
N CYS A 26 -20.19 5.77 9.65
CA CYS A 26 -19.22 4.96 8.91
C CYS A 26 -18.79 3.69 9.66
N ASP A 27 -19.24 3.51 10.90
CA ASP A 27 -18.87 2.36 11.73
C ASP A 27 -19.65 1.09 11.32
N TRP A 28 -19.14 0.40 10.30
CA TRP A 28 -19.58 -0.94 9.95
C TRP A 28 -19.04 -2.00 10.91
N THR A 29 -18.02 -1.67 11.71
CA THR A 29 -17.38 -2.60 12.65
C THR A 29 -18.17 -2.80 13.93
N ALA A 30 -19.16 -1.93 14.22
CA ALA A 30 -20.08 -2.04 15.34
C ALA A 30 -20.86 -3.37 15.39
N ALA A 31 -21.01 -4.07 14.25
CA ALA A 31 -21.66 -5.37 14.18
C ALA A 31 -20.76 -6.56 14.57
N LEU A 32 -19.45 -6.34 14.71
CA LEU A 32 -18.49 -7.38 15.05
C LEU A 32 -18.44 -7.62 16.56
N THR A 33 -18.22 -8.88 16.96
CA THR A 33 -17.83 -9.17 18.35
C THR A 33 -16.44 -8.60 18.64
N GLU A 34 -16.10 -8.42 19.92
CA GLU A 34 -14.78 -7.94 20.33
C GLU A 34 -13.65 -8.83 19.77
N GLU A 35 -13.87 -10.15 19.75
CA GLU A 35 -12.92 -11.13 19.23
C GLU A 35 -12.74 -10.99 17.71
N GLN A 36 -13.83 -10.79 16.97
CA GLN A 36 -13.80 -10.57 15.53
C GLN A 36 -13.13 -9.23 15.18
N TYR A 37 -13.44 -8.17 15.92
CA TYR A 37 -12.81 -6.86 15.73
C TYR A 37 -11.30 -6.93 15.98
N ARG A 38 -10.87 -7.64 17.02
CA ARG A 38 -9.44 -7.87 17.29
C ARG A 38 -8.76 -8.63 16.16
N ASP A 39 -9.34 -9.73 15.67
CA ASP A 39 -8.79 -10.51 14.55
C ASP A 39 -8.72 -9.67 13.26
N PHE A 40 -9.78 -8.92 12.96
CA PHE A 40 -9.85 -7.97 11.85
C PHE A 40 -8.74 -6.92 11.95
N ARG A 41 -8.64 -6.25 13.10
CA ARG A 41 -7.65 -5.19 13.32
C ARG A 41 -6.22 -5.73 13.18
N GLU A 42 -5.91 -6.87 13.78
CA GLU A 42 -4.59 -7.50 13.62
C GLU A 42 -4.28 -7.83 12.16
N THR A 43 -5.26 -8.38 11.43
CA THR A 43 -5.11 -8.76 10.03
C THR A 43 -4.86 -7.54 9.14
N VAL A 44 -5.66 -6.48 9.28
CA VAL A 44 -5.50 -5.24 8.52
C VAL A 44 -4.16 -4.57 8.80
N VAL A 45 -3.75 -4.50 10.08
CA VAL A 45 -2.45 -3.92 10.45
C VAL A 45 -1.29 -4.68 9.78
N VAL A 46 -1.31 -6.02 9.83
CA VAL A 46 -0.28 -6.84 9.17
C VAL A 46 -0.26 -6.59 7.66
N MET A 47 -1.44 -6.57 7.02
CA MET A 47 -1.55 -6.41 5.57
C MET A 47 -1.06 -5.04 5.09
N VAL A 48 -1.49 -3.95 5.75
CA VAL A 48 -1.13 -2.58 5.34
C VAL A 48 0.32 -2.23 5.67
N LEU A 49 0.85 -2.63 6.83
CA LEU A 49 2.28 -2.46 7.08
C LEU A 49 3.12 -3.30 6.10
N GLY A 50 2.56 -4.41 5.62
CA GLY A 50 3.19 -5.29 4.66
C GLY A 50 3.37 -4.72 3.25
N THR A 51 2.68 -3.63 2.91
CA THR A 51 2.82 -2.96 1.60
C THR A 51 4.05 -2.05 1.53
N ASP A 52 4.73 -1.79 2.65
CA ASP A 52 5.99 -1.03 2.66
C ASP A 52 7.04 -1.76 1.81
N MET A 53 7.47 -1.10 0.74
CA MET A 53 8.46 -1.64 -0.21
C MET A 53 9.82 -1.93 0.43
N ARG A 54 10.13 -1.39 1.61
CA ARG A 54 11.33 -1.76 2.39
C ARG A 54 11.35 -3.25 2.78
N ALA A 55 10.18 -3.84 3.03
CA ALA A 55 10.04 -5.24 3.42
C ALA A 55 9.86 -6.20 2.21
N HIS A 56 9.80 -5.67 0.99
CA HIS A 56 9.48 -6.44 -0.21
C HIS A 56 10.35 -7.69 -0.39
N PHE A 57 11.67 -7.56 -0.28
CA PHE A 57 12.60 -8.66 -0.50
C PHE A 57 12.56 -9.71 0.62
N ASP A 58 12.32 -9.29 1.87
CA ASP A 58 12.16 -10.19 3.00
C ASP A 58 10.89 -11.04 2.84
N HIS A 59 9.78 -10.39 2.49
CA HIS A 59 8.52 -11.07 2.16
C HIS A 59 8.67 -12.04 1.00
N LEU A 60 9.33 -11.62 -0.09
CA LEU A 60 9.55 -12.47 -1.26
C LEU A 60 10.43 -13.68 -0.94
N THR A 61 11.48 -13.49 -0.14
CA THR A 61 12.38 -14.57 0.28
C THR A 61 11.61 -15.60 1.10
N ARG A 62 10.87 -15.14 2.13
CA ARG A 62 10.04 -16.01 2.96
C ARG A 62 8.98 -16.75 2.14
N PHE A 63 8.33 -16.06 1.20
CA PHE A 63 7.32 -16.65 0.32
C PHE A 63 7.90 -17.75 -0.57
N LYS A 64 9.05 -17.49 -1.22
CA LYS A 64 9.77 -18.48 -2.03
C LYS A 64 10.18 -19.70 -1.21
N SER A 65 10.74 -19.49 -0.01
CA SER A 65 11.12 -20.59 0.89
C SER A 65 9.91 -21.43 1.28
N LYS A 66 8.77 -20.81 1.57
CA LYS A 66 7.53 -21.53 1.93
C LYS A 66 7.01 -22.36 0.75
N ILE A 67 7.01 -21.80 -0.46
CA ILE A 67 6.59 -22.52 -1.69
C ILE A 67 7.53 -23.69 -2.01
N ALA A 68 8.84 -23.51 -1.86
CA ALA A 68 9.82 -24.56 -2.12
C ALA A 68 9.77 -25.71 -1.09
N GLY A 69 9.26 -25.44 0.12
CA GLY A 69 9.03 -26.42 1.16
C GLY A 69 7.65 -27.08 1.05
N GLU A 70 6.82 -26.88 2.07
CA GLU A 70 5.50 -27.52 2.19
C GLU A 70 4.37 -26.79 1.44
N GLY A 71 4.62 -25.58 0.91
CA GLY A 71 3.62 -24.76 0.26
C GLY A 71 2.56 -24.21 1.22
N PHE A 72 1.50 -23.62 0.67
CA PHE A 72 0.34 -23.18 1.45
C PHE A 72 -0.76 -24.24 1.31
N THR A 73 -1.28 -24.74 2.45
CA THR A 73 -2.29 -25.79 2.49
C THR A 73 -3.58 -25.27 3.12
N GLN A 74 -4.67 -26.04 3.05
CA GLN A 74 -5.94 -25.71 3.71
C GLN A 74 -5.85 -25.68 5.25
N HIS A 75 -4.76 -26.16 5.85
CA HIS A 75 -4.56 -26.27 7.30
C HIS A 75 -3.63 -25.19 7.86
N MET A 76 -3.50 -24.05 7.17
CA MET A 76 -2.70 -22.91 7.63
C MET A 76 -3.15 -22.43 9.01
N ASP A 77 -2.17 -22.06 9.83
CA ASP A 77 -2.46 -21.29 11.04
C ASP A 77 -2.86 -19.84 10.68
N ARG A 78 -3.31 -19.08 11.68
CA ARG A 78 -3.73 -17.68 11.48
C ARG A 78 -2.59 -16.77 11.02
N LYS A 79 -1.35 -17.01 11.42
CA LYS A 79 -0.19 -16.20 11.03
C LYS A 79 0.19 -16.45 9.58
N GLU A 80 0.14 -17.71 9.15
CA GLU A 80 0.36 -18.11 7.77
C GLU A 80 -0.72 -17.57 6.84
N LEU A 81 -1.99 -17.67 7.25
CA LEU A 81 -3.10 -17.09 6.50
C LEU A 81 -2.93 -15.58 6.33
N ARG A 82 -2.60 -14.85 7.41
CA ARG A 82 -2.34 -13.40 7.34
C ARG A 82 -1.14 -13.07 6.46
N PHE A 83 -0.08 -13.87 6.51
CA PHE A 83 1.07 -13.71 5.62
C PHE A 83 0.70 -13.91 4.15
N LEU A 84 -0.12 -14.93 3.83
CA LEU A 84 -0.61 -15.14 2.47
C LEU A 84 -1.50 -13.99 1.98
N LEU A 85 -2.38 -13.49 2.85
CA LEU A 85 -3.21 -12.31 2.54
C LEU A 85 -2.37 -11.06 2.31
N LEU A 86 -1.31 -10.85 3.10
CA LEU A 86 -0.33 -9.79 2.90
C LEU A 86 0.33 -9.93 1.52
N ILE A 87 0.81 -11.11 1.14
CA ILE A 87 1.44 -11.32 -0.17
C ILE A 87 0.44 -11.05 -1.30
N ALA A 88 -0.81 -11.47 -1.15
CA ALA A 88 -1.86 -11.20 -2.13
C ALA A 88 -2.15 -9.69 -2.28
N LEU A 89 -2.24 -8.96 -1.16
CA LEU A 89 -2.44 -7.51 -1.18
C LEU A 89 -1.23 -6.80 -1.81
N HIS A 90 -0.01 -7.16 -1.41
CA HIS A 90 1.23 -6.59 -1.97
C HIS A 90 1.34 -6.83 -3.47
N ALA A 91 1.02 -8.06 -3.92
CA ALA A 91 1.01 -8.39 -5.33
C ALA A 91 -0.02 -7.56 -6.10
N ALA A 92 -1.19 -7.29 -5.50
CA ALA A 92 -2.20 -6.40 -6.08
C ALA A 92 -1.70 -4.95 -6.18
N ASP A 93 -0.98 -4.46 -5.18
CA ASP A 93 -0.41 -3.11 -5.14
C ASP A 93 0.62 -2.90 -6.26
N VAL A 94 1.51 -3.88 -6.48
CA VAL A 94 2.55 -3.80 -7.53
C VAL A 94 2.12 -4.41 -8.88
N CYS A 95 0.83 -4.68 -9.10
CA CYS A 95 0.38 -5.44 -10.28
C CYS A 95 0.36 -4.63 -11.59
N ASN A 96 0.60 -3.33 -11.56
CA ASN A 96 0.47 -2.43 -12.73
C ASN A 96 1.18 -2.95 -13.99
N PRO A 97 2.42 -3.47 -13.94
CA PRO A 97 3.12 -4.01 -15.12
C PRO A 97 2.50 -5.29 -15.70
N THR A 98 1.63 -5.97 -14.95
CA THR A 98 0.98 -7.22 -15.38
C THR A 98 -0.31 -6.97 -16.18
N LYS A 99 -0.76 -5.71 -16.27
CA LYS A 99 -1.98 -5.32 -17.00
C LYS A 99 -1.72 -5.23 -18.51
N PRO A 100 -2.77 -5.25 -19.35
CA PRO A 100 -2.64 -4.98 -20.79
C PRO A 100 -1.88 -3.67 -21.07
N SER A 101 -1.10 -3.65 -22.14
CA SER A 101 -0.14 -2.57 -22.44
C SER A 101 -0.71 -1.14 -22.31
N PRO A 102 -1.91 -0.80 -22.84
CA PRO A 102 -2.44 0.56 -22.69
C PRO A 102 -2.64 0.98 -21.23
N ILE A 103 -3.05 0.05 -20.37
CA ILE A 103 -3.29 0.31 -18.94
C ILE A 103 -1.96 0.40 -18.19
N ALA A 104 -1.03 -0.52 -18.46
CA ALA A 104 0.28 -0.52 -17.83
C ALA A 104 1.07 0.77 -18.13
N LEU A 105 1.00 1.27 -19.36
CA LEU A 105 1.65 2.51 -19.77
C LEU A 105 1.06 3.74 -19.06
N GLU A 106 -0.26 3.82 -18.92
CA GLU A 106 -0.88 4.94 -18.20
C GLU A 106 -0.53 4.95 -16.71
N TRP A 107 -0.50 3.78 -16.05
CA TRP A 107 -0.02 3.69 -14.67
C TRP A 107 1.45 4.09 -14.55
N CYS A 108 2.31 3.64 -15.47
CA CYS A 108 3.71 4.04 -15.52
C CYS A 108 3.84 5.57 -15.63
N ARG A 109 3.10 6.19 -16.56
CA ARG A 109 3.09 7.65 -16.74
C ARG A 109 2.70 8.39 -15.46
N ARG A 110 1.61 7.95 -14.79
CA ARG A 110 1.14 8.56 -13.54
C ARG A 110 2.14 8.43 -12.41
N SER A 111 2.72 7.24 -12.21
CA SER A 111 3.75 7.02 -11.20
C SER A 111 4.97 7.91 -11.47
N THR A 112 5.43 7.99 -12.72
CA THR A 112 6.53 8.87 -13.11
C THR A 112 6.22 10.35 -12.87
N GLU A 113 5.00 10.81 -13.20
CA GLU A 113 4.53 12.17 -12.91
C GLU A 113 4.55 12.47 -11.41
N GLU A 114 4.05 11.56 -10.59
CA GLU A 114 4.11 11.69 -9.13
C GLU A 114 5.56 11.77 -8.62
N PHE A 115 6.45 10.91 -9.10
CA PHE A 115 7.88 10.95 -8.74
C PHE A 115 8.51 12.30 -9.08
N PHE A 116 8.23 12.86 -10.26
CA PHE A 116 8.77 14.17 -10.64
C PHE A 116 8.22 15.31 -9.79
N ASN A 117 6.93 15.29 -9.47
CA ASN A 117 6.33 16.29 -8.59
C ASN A 117 6.93 16.24 -7.17
N GLN A 118 7.20 15.03 -6.64
CA GLN A 118 7.85 14.87 -5.34
C GLN A 118 9.28 15.41 -5.31
N VAL A 119 10.04 15.31 -6.41
CA VAL A 119 11.38 15.89 -6.52
C VAL A 119 11.31 17.42 -6.69
N GLY A 120 10.40 17.91 -7.53
CA GLY A 120 10.20 19.34 -7.77
C GLY A 120 9.76 20.12 -6.52
N ASP A 121 8.83 19.57 -5.72
CA ASP A 121 8.35 20.19 -4.47
C ASP A 121 9.40 20.16 -3.34
N ARG A 122 10.40 19.26 -3.39
CA ARG A 122 11.45 19.15 -2.36
C ARG A 122 12.64 20.08 -2.60
N ASP A 123 12.95 20.39 -3.86
CA ASP A 123 14.17 21.13 -4.22
C ASP A 123 13.93 22.54 -4.81
N THR A 124 12.68 23.01 -4.93
CA THR A 124 12.40 24.39 -5.37
C THR A 124 11.34 25.09 -4.51
N PRO A 125 11.57 26.33 -4.03
CA PRO A 125 10.49 27.15 -3.50
C PRO A 125 9.55 27.45 -4.66
N LYS A 126 8.30 26.93 -4.58
CA LYS A 126 7.24 27.08 -5.59
C LYS A 126 7.39 28.35 -6.40
N ALA A 127 7.90 28.23 -7.61
CA ALA A 127 7.85 29.31 -8.59
C ALA A 127 6.37 29.54 -8.86
N ARG A 128 5.87 30.69 -8.38
CA ARG A 128 4.56 31.23 -8.72
C ARG A 128 4.36 31.15 -10.24
N ASP A 129 3.17 30.68 -10.63
CA ASP A 129 2.60 30.81 -11.96
C ASP A 129 3.08 32.07 -12.66
N LYS A 130 3.73 31.87 -13.81
CA LYS A 130 3.76 32.84 -14.88
C LYS A 130 3.71 32.11 -16.21
N ASP A 131 2.64 32.45 -16.92
CA ASP A 131 2.53 32.54 -18.36
C ASP A 131 2.17 31.25 -19.09
N GLU A 132 0.84 31.10 -19.23
CA GLU A 132 0.20 30.75 -20.49
C GLU A 132 0.90 31.42 -21.69
N ASP A 133 0.86 30.73 -22.82
CA ASP A 133 1.40 31.09 -24.15
C ASP A 133 2.93 30.96 -24.32
N VAL A 134 3.34 30.00 -25.17
CA VAL A 134 4.21 30.23 -26.34
C VAL A 134 4.40 28.93 -27.15
N CYS A 135 3.85 28.99 -28.37
CA CYS A 135 4.32 28.40 -29.64
C CYS A 135 4.39 26.87 -29.84
N TYR A 136 3.34 26.33 -30.47
CA TYR A 136 3.53 25.50 -31.67
C TYR A 136 3.84 26.41 -32.86
N ALA A 137 5.11 26.46 -33.27
CA ALA A 137 5.53 26.89 -34.61
C ALA A 137 6.98 26.42 -34.85
N GLY A 138 7.16 25.52 -35.83
CA GLY A 138 8.46 24.98 -36.25
C GLY A 138 8.31 23.62 -36.89
#